data_AF-A0A2M8PJI1-F1
#
_entry.id   AF-A0A2M8PJI1-F1
#
_cell.length_a   1.000
_cell.length_b   1.000
_cell.length_c   1.000
_cell.angle_alpha   90.00
_cell.angle_beta   90.00
_cell.angle_gamma   90.00
#
_symmetry.space_group_name_H-M   'P 1'
#
loop_
_entity.id
_entity.type
_entity.pdbx_description
1 polymer ?
#
loop_
_entity_poly.entity_id
_entity_poly.type
_entity_poly.pdbx_seq_one_letter_code
_entity_poly.pdbx_strand_id
1 'polypeptide(L)'
;LYLLTGNFGKVGGNNLHTLIVPLLGNTDERKRQLKTTAYHKMQPIAGMFPPNILPDEILRAGDDRIRAVWVDSCNPVQTFADTHAYESAFSKLDLLVVVDVAMTETARLADYVL
;
A
#
# COMPACT_ATOMS: atom_id res chain seq x y z
N LEU A 1 -21.94 -5.79 -0.37
CA LEU A 1 -22.99 -6.82 -0.14
C LEU A 1 -23.75 -6.63 1.18
N TYR A 2 -23.07 -6.47 2.32
CA TYR A 2 -23.70 -6.39 3.64
C TYR A 2 -24.63 -5.17 3.88
N LEU A 3 -24.42 -4.07 3.16
CA LEU A 3 -25.33 -2.92 3.16
C LEU A 3 -26.69 -3.28 2.53
N LEU A 4 -26.69 -4.10 1.47
CA LEU A 4 -27.90 -4.50 0.75
C LEU A 4 -28.67 -5.60 1.48
N THR A 5 -27.97 -6.52 2.14
CA THR A 5 -28.59 -7.62 2.89
C THR A 5 -29.01 -7.23 4.31
N GLY A 6 -28.85 -5.95 4.69
CA GLY A 6 -29.18 -5.45 6.04
C GLY A 6 -28.31 -6.04 7.16
N ASN A 7 -27.09 -6.48 6.84
CA ASN A 7 -26.12 -7.03 7.81
C ASN A 7 -25.17 -5.96 8.37
N PHE A 8 -25.33 -4.71 7.96
CA PHE A 8 -24.50 -3.60 8.42
C PHE A 8 -24.73 -3.29 9.90
N GLY A 9 -23.64 -3.26 10.69
CA GLY A 9 -23.69 -2.88 12.11
C GLY A 9 -24.37 -3.89 13.03
N LYS A 10 -24.74 -5.07 12.53
CA LYS A 10 -25.28 -6.18 13.34
C LYS A 10 -24.14 -7.00 13.95
N VAL A 11 -24.35 -7.49 15.17
CA VAL A 11 -23.40 -8.40 15.84
C VAL A 11 -23.16 -9.63 14.97
N GLY A 12 -21.89 -9.95 14.69
CA GLY A 12 -21.50 -11.05 13.78
C GLY A 12 -21.63 -10.73 12.28
N GLY A 13 -22.11 -9.53 11.93
CA GLY A 13 -22.16 -9.02 10.56
C GLY A 13 -20.93 -8.21 10.18
N ASN A 14 -21.01 -7.49 9.06
CA ASN A 14 -19.97 -6.56 8.64
C ASN A 14 -20.31 -5.14 9.11
N ASN A 15 -19.29 -4.37 9.45
CA ASN A 15 -19.42 -2.95 9.75
C ASN A 15 -18.38 -2.18 8.94
N LEU A 16 -18.61 -0.89 8.71
CA LEU A 16 -17.58 -0.01 8.18
C LEU A 16 -16.57 0.14 9.30
N HIS A 17 -15.46 -0.56 9.17
CA HIS A 17 -14.47 -0.61 10.23
C HIS A 17 -13.91 0.80 10.42
N THR A 18 -13.83 1.25 11.67
CA THR A 18 -13.26 2.56 12.05
C THR A 18 -11.81 2.76 11.59
N LEU A 19 -11.17 1.72 11.07
CA LEU A 19 -9.84 1.72 10.43
C LEU A 19 -9.72 2.71 9.26
N ILE A 20 -10.83 3.06 8.59
CA ILE A 20 -10.83 4.02 7.48
C ILE A 20 -11.04 5.47 7.97
N VAL A 21 -11.49 5.68 9.21
CA VAL A 21 -11.73 7.04 9.75
C VAL A 21 -10.49 7.94 9.69
N PRO A 22 -9.26 7.46 9.96
CA PRO A 22 -8.04 8.24 9.74
C PRO A 22 -7.80 8.65 8.28
N LEU A 23 -8.34 7.90 7.30
CA LEU A 23 -8.23 8.18 5.86
C LEU A 23 -9.23 9.25 5.37
N LEU A 24 -10.18 9.68 6.22
CA LEU A 24 -11.20 10.68 5.87
C LEU A 24 -10.82 12.11 6.29
N GLY A 25 -9.67 12.30 6.96
CA GLY A 25 -9.19 13.58 7.44
C GLY A 25 -8.02 14.14 6.63
N ASN A 26 -7.66 15.40 6.89
CA ASN A 26 -6.44 15.98 6.33
C ASN A 26 -5.25 15.68 7.25
N THR A 27 -4.07 15.51 6.65
CA THR A 27 -2.82 15.51 7.42
C THR A 27 -2.57 16.90 7.97
N ASP A 28 -2.46 17.01 9.29
CA ASP A 28 -2.06 18.25 9.95
C ASP A 28 -0.53 18.27 10.13
N GLU A 29 0.14 18.91 9.19
CA GLU A 29 1.59 19.11 9.15
C GLU A 29 2.16 19.82 10.40
N ARG A 30 1.30 20.46 11.22
CA ARG A 30 1.69 21.18 12.43
C ARG A 30 1.66 20.29 13.67
N LYS A 31 1.00 19.13 13.61
CA LYS A 31 0.99 18.14 14.71
C LYS A 31 2.27 17.29 14.65
N ARG A 32 2.99 17.23 15.78
CA ARG A 32 4.35 16.66 15.85
C ARG A 32 4.35 15.12 15.79
N GLN A 33 5.34 14.59 15.06
CA GLN A 33 5.70 13.17 14.79
C GLN A 33 5.01 12.48 13.59
N LEU A 34 4.86 13.16 12.46
CA LEU A 34 4.61 12.47 11.19
C LEU A 34 5.92 11.90 10.63
N LYS A 35 5.97 10.59 10.37
CA LYS A 35 7.09 9.97 9.68
C LYS A 35 7.01 10.37 8.20
N THR A 36 8.07 10.97 7.68
CA THR A 36 8.20 11.23 6.25
C THR A 36 8.79 10.01 5.55
N THR A 37 8.59 9.90 4.24
CA THR A 37 9.29 8.89 3.44
C THR A 37 10.81 9.12 3.43
N ALA A 38 11.58 8.10 3.10
CA ALA A 38 13.03 8.11 3.24
C ALA A 38 13.71 8.95 2.15
N TYR A 39 13.29 8.81 0.89
CA TYR A 39 13.88 9.50 -0.25
C TYR A 39 13.20 10.84 -0.54
N HIS A 40 11.90 10.85 -0.83
CA HIS A 40 11.16 12.06 -1.23
C HIS A 40 10.83 13.00 -0.06
N LYS A 41 11.03 12.56 1.19
CA LYS A 41 10.63 13.28 2.41
C LYS A 41 9.14 13.67 2.41
N MET A 42 8.31 12.85 1.78
CA MET A 42 6.89 13.13 1.61
C MET A 42 6.16 12.92 2.94
N GLN A 43 5.25 13.83 3.28
CA GLN A 43 4.33 13.64 4.40
C GLN A 43 3.16 12.76 3.97
N PRO A 44 2.60 11.93 4.86
CA PRO A 44 1.41 11.15 4.53
C PRO A 44 0.25 12.10 4.21
N ILE A 45 -0.65 11.72 3.32
CA ILE A 45 -1.91 12.41 3.04
C ILE A 45 -3.01 11.51 3.58
N ALA A 46 -3.73 11.98 4.60
CA ALA A 46 -4.73 11.18 5.29
C ALA A 46 -4.18 9.82 5.78
N GLY A 47 -2.92 9.78 6.23
CA GLY A 47 -2.26 8.54 6.67
C GLY A 47 -1.72 7.63 5.55
N MET A 48 -1.85 8.00 4.27
CA MET A 48 -1.33 7.24 3.13
C MET A 48 -0.18 7.97 2.44
N PHE A 49 0.77 7.23 1.88
CA PHE A 49 1.79 7.82 1.00
C PHE A 49 1.37 7.67 -0.47
N PRO A 50 1.74 8.61 -1.35
CA PRO A 50 1.46 8.48 -2.77
C PRO A 50 2.08 7.18 -3.31
N PRO A 51 1.34 6.37 -4.09
CA PRO A 51 1.88 5.10 -4.58
C PRO A 51 3.04 5.33 -5.56
N ASN A 52 2.95 6.32 -6.45
CA ASN A 52 3.93 6.52 -7.53
C ASN A 52 5.35 6.92 -7.06
N ILE A 53 5.56 7.21 -5.76
CA ILE A 53 6.91 7.41 -5.21
C ILE A 53 7.54 6.12 -4.67
N LEU A 54 6.76 5.04 -4.53
CA LEU A 54 7.23 3.76 -3.97
C LEU A 54 8.45 3.18 -4.70
N PRO A 55 8.53 3.16 -6.05
CA PRO A 55 9.73 2.66 -6.73
C PRO A 55 11.01 3.40 -6.31
N ASP A 56 10.95 4.72 -6.19
CA ASP A 56 12.07 5.53 -5.74
C ASP A 56 12.42 5.28 -4.27
N GLU A 57 11.43 5.08 -3.41
CA GLU A 57 11.64 4.73 -1.99
C GLU A 57 12.28 3.33 -1.81
N ILE A 58 12.15 2.44 -2.80
CA ILE A 58 12.83 1.14 -2.83
C ILE A 58 14.24 1.25 -3.43
N LEU A 59 14.40 2.06 -4.49
CA LEU A 59 15.63 2.08 -5.29
C LEU A 59 16.65 3.14 -4.84
N ARG A 60 16.22 4.26 -4.29
CA ARG A 60 17.05 5.47 -4.09
C ARG A 60 17.31 5.84 -2.64
N ALA A 61 16.58 5.24 -1.69
CA ALA A 61 16.67 5.54 -0.27
C ALA A 61 17.90 4.95 0.47
N GLY A 62 18.81 4.25 -0.23
CA GLY A 62 20.02 3.69 0.38
C GLY A 62 19.72 2.66 1.46
N ASP A 63 20.33 2.80 2.63
CA ASP A 63 20.14 1.85 3.74
C ASP A 63 18.73 1.92 4.34
N ASP A 64 18.07 3.08 4.25
CA ASP A 64 16.71 3.35 4.75
C ASP A 64 15.61 2.93 3.76
N ARG A 65 15.96 2.25 2.67
CA ARG A 65 15.02 1.81 1.65
C ARG A 65 13.95 0.87 2.16
N ILE A 66 12.81 0.87 1.48
CA ILE A 66 11.79 -0.16 1.67
C ILE A 66 12.33 -1.50 1.16
N ARG A 67 12.40 -2.48 2.08
CA ARG A 67 12.95 -3.82 1.80
C ARG A 67 11.86 -4.87 1.60
N ALA A 68 10.69 -4.66 2.17
CA ALA A 68 9.57 -5.58 2.06
C ALA A 68 8.29 -4.85 1.67
N VAL A 69 7.51 -5.47 0.78
CA VAL A 69 6.18 -4.97 0.37
C VAL A 69 5.16 -6.09 0.51
N TRP A 70 4.02 -5.73 1.11
CA TRP A 70 2.83 -6.57 1.21
C TRP A 70 1.75 -6.00 0.31
N VAL A 71 1.32 -6.78 -0.67
CA VAL A 71 0.28 -6.42 -1.63
C VAL A 71 -0.95 -7.23 -1.27
N ASP A 72 -2.03 -6.55 -0.88
CA ASP A 72 -3.30 -7.19 -0.57
C ASP A 72 -4.35 -6.77 -1.60
N SER A 73 -4.88 -7.75 -2.34
CA SER A 73 -6.01 -7.57 -3.26
C SER A 73 -5.82 -6.43 -4.27
N CYS A 74 -4.59 -6.19 -4.73
CA CYS A 74 -4.27 -5.18 -5.73
C CYS A 74 -3.13 -5.60 -6.68
N ASN A 75 -3.00 -4.90 -7.82
CA ASN A 75 -2.01 -5.21 -8.86
C ASN A 75 -1.12 -4.00 -9.22
N PRO A 76 -0.27 -3.50 -8.30
CA PRO A 76 0.59 -2.33 -8.49
C PRO A 76 1.32 -2.23 -9.82
N VAL A 77 1.88 -3.34 -10.32
CA VAL A 77 2.66 -3.38 -11.58
C VAL A 77 1.81 -2.93 -12.78
N GLN A 78 0.51 -3.23 -12.75
CA GLN A 78 -0.42 -2.85 -13.82
C GLN A 78 -1.23 -1.59 -13.50
N THR A 79 -1.57 -1.35 -12.23
CA THR A 79 -2.51 -0.27 -11.84
C THR A 79 -1.83 1.05 -11.51
N PHE A 80 -0.56 1.04 -11.11
CA PHE A 80 0.19 2.26 -10.82
C PHE A 80 0.97 2.75 -12.04
N ALA A 81 1.38 4.02 -12.01
CA ALA A 81 2.09 4.60 -13.13
C ALA A 81 3.51 4.03 -13.23
N ASP A 82 3.98 3.85 -14.47
CA ASP A 82 5.32 3.37 -14.81
C ASP A 82 5.59 1.92 -14.37
N THR A 83 5.04 0.97 -15.12
CA THR A 83 5.23 -0.49 -14.93
C THR A 83 6.71 -0.87 -14.81
N HIS A 84 7.59 -0.29 -15.64
CA HIS A 84 9.01 -0.64 -15.64
C HIS A 84 9.73 -0.20 -14.37
N ALA A 85 9.35 0.96 -13.81
CA ALA A 85 9.86 1.39 -12.51
C ALA A 85 9.45 0.41 -11.39
N TYR A 86 8.21 -0.08 -11.41
CA TYR A 86 7.73 -1.07 -10.44
C TYR A 86 8.39 -2.43 -10.60
N GLU A 87 8.53 -2.95 -11.81
CA GLU A 87 9.27 -4.19 -12.08
C GLU A 87 10.72 -4.09 -11.56
N SER A 88 11.38 -2.96 -11.86
CA SER A 88 12.75 -2.70 -11.42
C SER A 88 12.84 -2.62 -9.90
N ALA A 89 11.91 -1.91 -9.24
CA ALA A 89 11.89 -1.76 -7.80
C ALA A 89 11.59 -3.08 -7.09
N PHE A 90 10.58 -3.83 -7.54
CA PHE A 90 10.20 -5.09 -6.91
C PHE A 90 11.30 -6.14 -7.04
N SER A 91 12.08 -6.15 -8.14
CA SER A 91 13.27 -7.00 -8.28
C SER A 91 14.39 -6.72 -7.27
N LYS A 92 14.32 -5.59 -6.55
CA LYS A 92 15.29 -5.21 -5.52
C LYS A 92 14.76 -5.40 -4.12
N LEU A 93 13.51 -5.82 -3.91
CA LEU A 93 13.01 -6.10 -2.57
C LEU A 93 13.70 -7.33 -1.98
N ASP A 94 13.82 -7.34 -0.66
CA ASP A 94 14.25 -8.52 0.10
C ASP A 94 13.06 -9.48 0.32
N LEU A 95 11.82 -8.97 0.23
CA LEU A 95 10.57 -9.74 0.31
C LEU A 95 9.39 -9.04 -0.39
N LEU A 96 8.72 -9.73 -1.31
CA LEU A 96 7.43 -9.35 -1.88
C LEU A 96 6.39 -10.45 -1.62
N VAL A 97 5.37 -10.11 -0.84
CA VAL A 97 4.21 -11.00 -0.59
C VAL A 97 2.98 -10.43 -1.28
N VAL A 98 2.27 -11.27 -2.04
CA VAL A 98 1.04 -10.91 -2.72
C VAL A 98 -0.09 -11.81 -2.23
N VAL A 99 -1.13 -11.21 -1.65
CA VAL A 99 -2.36 -11.89 -1.26
C VAL A 99 -3.40 -11.59 -2.34
N ASP A 100 -3.71 -12.58 -3.17
CA ASP A 100 -4.63 -12.41 -4.30
C ASP A 100 -5.27 -13.75 -4.70
N VAL A 101 -6.52 -13.69 -5.15
CA VAL A 101 -7.26 -14.86 -5.65
C VAL A 101 -6.78 -15.30 -7.04
N ALA A 102 -6.02 -14.45 -7.73
CA ALA A 102 -5.48 -14.72 -9.07
C ALA A 102 -3.97 -14.49 -9.14
N MET A 103 -3.31 -15.21 -10.06
CA MET A 103 -1.90 -14.98 -10.39
C MET A 103 -1.75 -13.76 -11.32
N THR A 104 -1.86 -12.57 -10.74
CA THR A 104 -1.71 -11.26 -11.40
C THR A 104 -0.27 -10.97 -11.85
N GLU A 105 -0.09 -9.92 -12.64
CA GLU A 105 1.21 -9.40 -13.07
C GLU A 105 2.10 -9.10 -11.86
N THR A 106 1.54 -8.54 -10.79
CA THR A 106 2.27 -8.33 -9.54
C THR A 106 2.57 -9.65 -8.82
N ALA A 107 1.61 -10.59 -8.74
CA ALA A 107 1.81 -11.90 -8.13
C ALA A 107 2.94 -12.70 -8.79
N ARG A 108 3.13 -12.55 -10.10
CA ARG A 108 4.23 -13.19 -10.85
C ARG A 108 5.62 -12.72 -10.46
N LEU A 109 5.73 -11.55 -9.83
CA LEU A 109 6.99 -11.01 -9.32
C LEU A 109 7.24 -11.36 -7.84
N ALA A 110 6.27 -11.96 -7.16
CA ALA A 110 6.29 -12.17 -5.72
C ALA A 110 7.16 -13.35 -5.29
N ASP A 111 7.76 -13.24 -4.10
CA ASP A 111 8.40 -14.38 -3.43
C ASP A 111 7.37 -15.37 -2.88
N TYR A 112 6.23 -14.84 -2.40
CA TYR A 112 5.11 -15.62 -1.89
C TYR A 112 3.78 -15.09 -2.41
N VAL A 113 2.92 -16.02 -2.83
CA VAL A 113 1.52 -15.76 -3.21
C VAL A 113 0.61 -16.50 -2.24
N LEU A 114 -0.34 -15.78 -1.63
CA LEU A 114 -1.28 -16.28 -0.62
C LEU A 114 -2.74 -16.13 -1.07
#